data_AF-A0A2N9XSS1-F1
#
_entry.id   AF-A0A2N9XSS1-F1
#
_cell.length_a   1.000
_cell.length_b   1.000
_cell.length_c   1.000
_cell.angle_alpha   90.00
_cell.angle_beta   90.00
_cell.angle_gamma   90.00
#
_symmetry.space_group_name_H-M   'P 1'
#
loop_
_entity.id
_entity.type
_entity.pdbx_description
1 polymer ?
#
loop_
_entity_poly.entity_id
_entity_poly.type
_entity_poly.pdbx_seq_one_letter_code
_entity_poly.pdbx_strand_id
1 'polypeptide(L)'
;MGQNSFATKACYITITVGLLALGVDKQSNSINFTIMVTFAYFDAFYLAREREYRILYEHLIDVTKRKNIKPHSLIVSEKINEFQIIFSPIVLMFYLSIFVILILFNCLCSFQ
;
A
#
# COMPACT_ATOMS: atom_id res chain seq x y z
N MET A 1 -3.12 -0.19 10.64
CA MET A 1 -2.92 -0.71 9.27
C MET A 1 -3.26 -2.18 9.32
N GLY A 2 -4.13 -2.67 8.42
CA GLY A 2 -4.49 -4.07 8.37
C GLY A 2 -3.28 -4.98 8.12
N GLN A 3 -3.40 -6.23 8.56
CA GLN A 3 -2.36 -7.27 8.45
C GLN A 3 -1.87 -7.48 7.00
N ASN A 4 -2.75 -7.28 6.02
CA ASN A 4 -2.45 -7.43 4.59
C ASN A 4 -1.51 -6.33 4.05
N SER A 5 -1.72 -5.07 4.48
CA SER A 5 -0.86 -3.94 4.13
C SER A 5 0.54 -4.13 4.73
N PHE A 6 0.62 -4.59 5.98
CA PHE A 6 1.90 -4.91 6.61
C PHE A 6 2.66 -6.04 5.89
N ALA A 7 1.96 -7.13 5.52
CA ALA A 7 2.57 -8.24 4.78
C ALA A 7 3.12 -7.80 3.41
N THR A 8 2.40 -6.89 2.73
CA THR A 8 2.81 -6.33 1.44
C THR A 8 4.10 -5.51 1.58
N LYS A 9 4.22 -4.70 2.65
CA LYS A 9 5.44 -3.95 2.97
C LYS A 9 6.62 -4.87 3.29
N ALA A 10 6.39 -5.93 4.07
CA ALA A 10 7.44 -6.89 4.42
C ALA A 10 7.96 -7.61 3.16
N CYS A 11 7.08 -8.03 2.26
CA CYS A 11 7.46 -8.65 1.00
C CYS A 11 8.28 -7.69 0.12
N TYR A 12 7.85 -6.42 0.04
CA TYR A 12 8.59 -5.39 -0.68
C TYR A 12 10.02 -5.20 -0.15
N ILE A 13 10.18 -5.12 1.19
CA ILE A 13 11.49 -4.97 1.84
C ILE A 13 12.40 -6.16 1.51
N THR A 14 11.89 -7.39 1.59
CA THR A 14 12.68 -8.59 1.28
C THR A 14 13.17 -8.58 -0.16
N ILE A 15 12.30 -8.22 -1.11
CA ILE A 15 12.67 -8.14 -2.53
C ILE A 15 13.71 -7.04 -2.76
N THR A 16 13.52 -5.85 -2.17
CA THR A 16 14.48 -4.73 -2.29
C THR A 16 15.84 -5.07 -1.72
N VAL A 17 15.90 -5.68 -0.53
CA VAL A 17 17.17 -6.13 0.08
C VAL A 17 17.84 -7.21 -0.76
N GLY A 18 17.07 -8.16 -1.30
CA GLY A 18 17.60 -9.19 -2.20
C GLY A 18 18.20 -8.60 -3.48
N LEU A 19 17.51 -7.64 -4.10
CA LEU A 19 18.02 -6.91 -5.27
C LEU A 19 19.30 -6.13 -4.94
N LEU A 20 19.35 -5.46 -3.79
CA LEU A 20 20.55 -4.76 -3.33
C LEU A 20 21.74 -5.70 -3.12
N ALA A 21 21.49 -6.88 -2.53
CA ALA A 21 22.53 -7.87 -2.26
C ALA A 21 23.12 -8.49 -3.54
N LEU A 22 22.34 -8.57 -4.63
CA LEU A 22 22.78 -9.14 -5.90
C LEU A 22 23.65 -8.19 -6.75
N GLY A 23 23.88 -6.96 -6.30
CA GLY A 23 24.63 -5.95 -7.06
C GLY A 23 23.72 -5.23 -8.06
N VAL A 24 23.49 -3.94 -7.79
CA VAL A 24 22.50 -3.16 -8.53
C VAL A 24 23.14 -2.46 -9.73
N ASP A 25 22.96 -3.01 -10.93
CA ASP A 25 23.28 -2.33 -12.18
C ASP A 25 22.14 -1.41 -12.64
N LYS A 26 22.39 -0.51 -13.61
CA LYS A 26 21.37 0.42 -14.15
C LYS A 26 20.04 -0.25 -14.53
N GLN A 27 20.08 -1.47 -15.07
CA GLN A 27 18.88 -2.23 -15.42
C GLN A 27 18.10 -2.71 -14.18
N SER A 28 18.80 -3.11 -13.12
CA SER A 28 18.20 -3.50 -11.85
C SER A 28 17.60 -2.32 -11.07
N ASN A 29 18.15 -1.11 -11.23
CA ASN A 29 17.54 0.12 -10.69
C ASN A 29 16.15 0.36 -11.29
N SER A 30 16.01 0.30 -12.61
CA SER A 30 14.69 0.45 -13.28
C SER A 30 13.68 -0.62 -12.83
N ILE A 31 14.14 -1.85 -12.60
CA ILE A 31 13.32 -2.95 -12.07
C ILE A 31 12.88 -2.63 -10.63
N ASN A 32 13.78 -2.16 -9.77
CA ASN A 32 13.47 -1.83 -8.38
C ASN A 32 12.44 -0.69 -8.27
N PHE A 33 12.56 0.33 -9.12
CA PHE A 33 11.54 1.39 -9.25
C PHE A 33 10.16 0.85 -9.65
N THR A 34 10.14 -0.06 -10.62
CA THR A 34 8.88 -0.68 -11.10
C THR A 34 8.23 -1.50 -9.99
N ILE A 35 9.04 -2.26 -9.25
CA ILE A 35 8.60 -3.03 -8.07
C ILE A 35 8.06 -2.09 -6.99
N MET A 36 8.76 -0.99 -6.69
CA MET A 36 8.33 0.01 -5.72
C MET A 36 6.94 0.57 -6.05
N VAL A 37 6.72 1.01 -7.29
CA VAL A 37 5.42 1.53 -7.74
C VAL A 37 4.33 0.48 -7.64
N THR A 38 4.63 -0.75 -8.05
CA THR A 38 3.68 -1.88 -8.00
C THR A 38 3.26 -2.20 -6.57
N PHE A 39 4.22 -2.27 -5.64
CA PHE A 39 3.93 -2.53 -4.23
C PHE A 39 3.20 -1.36 -3.57
N ALA A 40 3.50 -0.11 -3.95
CA ALA A 40 2.76 1.06 -3.47
C ALA A 40 1.29 1.04 -3.90
N TYR A 41 1.02 0.60 -5.13
CA TYR A 41 -0.34 0.37 -5.60
C TYR A 41 -1.05 -0.71 -4.78
N PHE A 42 -0.42 -1.87 -4.55
CA PHE A 42 -1.01 -2.94 -3.74
C PHE A 42 -1.29 -2.49 -2.30
N ASP A 43 -0.37 -1.75 -1.68
CA ASP A 43 -0.55 -1.23 -0.32
C ASP A 43 -1.77 -0.29 -0.26
N ALA A 44 -1.90 0.61 -1.24
CA ALA A 44 -3.06 1.49 -1.34
C ALA A 44 -4.37 0.73 -1.63
N PHE A 45 -4.32 -0.31 -2.46
CA PHE A 45 -5.47 -1.17 -2.76
C PHE A 45 -5.98 -1.87 -1.50
N TYR A 46 -5.09 -2.49 -0.71
CA TYR A 46 -5.50 -3.14 0.54
C TYR A 46 -6.05 -2.13 1.56
N LEU A 47 -5.46 -0.93 1.62
CA LEU A 47 -5.95 0.14 2.49
C LEU A 47 -7.34 0.66 2.04
N ALA A 48 -7.61 0.70 0.74
CA ALA A 48 -8.94 1.03 0.20
C ALA A 48 -9.98 0.03 0.62
N ARG A 49 -9.69 -1.27 0.47
CA ARG A 49 -10.58 -2.34 0.89
C ARG A 49 -10.85 -2.30 2.39
N GLU A 50 -9.83 -2.07 3.21
CA GLU A 50 -10.00 -1.94 4.66
C GLU A 50 -11.00 -0.81 5.02
N ARG A 51 -10.90 0.34 4.34
CA ARG A 51 -11.83 1.46 4.55
C ARG A 51 -13.23 1.15 4.05
N GLU A 52 -13.38 0.53 2.88
CA GLU A 52 -14.69 0.13 2.35
C GLU A 52 -15.40 -0.85 3.29
N TYR A 53 -14.67 -1.85 3.81
CA TYR A 53 -15.23 -2.76 4.81
C TYR A 53 -15.66 -2.03 6.08
N ARG A 54 -14.86 -1.08 6.56
CA ARG A 54 -15.21 -0.29 7.76
C ARG A 54 -16.50 0.49 7.57
N ILE A 55 -16.65 1.19 6.44
CA ILE A 55 -17.87 1.93 6.10
C ILE A 55 -19.08 0.99 6.02
N LEU A 56 -18.92 -0.17 5.39
CA LEU A 56 -19.98 -1.18 5.31
C LEU A 56 -20.42 -1.65 6.70
N TYR A 57 -19.48 -1.95 7.59
CA TYR A 57 -19.80 -2.37 8.97
C TYR A 57 -20.46 -1.25 9.79
N GLU A 58 -19.96 -0.02 9.69
CA GLU A 58 -20.56 1.13 10.37
C GLU A 58 -22.00 1.36 9.92
N HIS A 59 -22.25 1.26 8.61
CA HIS A 59 -23.60 1.34 8.05
C HIS A 59 -24.51 0.21 8.56
N LEU A 60 -24.01 -1.04 8.63
CA LEU A 60 -24.77 -2.17 9.17
C LEU A 60 -25.11 -1.99 10.66
N ILE A 61 -24.19 -1.46 11.47
CA ILE A 61 -24.42 -1.18 12.89
C ILE A 61 -25.53 -0.12 13.05
N ASP A 62 -25.48 0.95 12.27
CA ASP A 62 -26.49 2.02 12.33
C ASP A 62 -27.88 1.56 11.88
N VAL A 63 -27.95 0.74 10.84
CA VAL A 63 -29.21 0.12 10.38
C VAL A 63 -29.78 -0.83 11.43
N THR A 64 -28.93 -1.61 12.10
CA THR A 64 -29.33 -2.53 13.17
C THR A 64 -29.86 -1.78 14.39
N LYS A 65 -29.20 -0.68 14.80
CA LYS A 65 -29.67 0.19 15.89
C LYS A 65 -31.04 0.80 15.59
N ARG A 66 -31.33 1.11 14.32
CA ARG A 66 -32.63 1.66 13.89
C ARG A 66 -33.72 0.60 13.64
N LYS A 67 -33.47 -0.69 13.94
CA LYS A 67 -34.38 -1.85 13.69
C LYS A 67 -34.89 -1.96 12.24
N ASN A 68 -34.23 -1.32 11.28
CA ASN A 68 -34.62 -1.31 9.86
C ASN A 68 -33.81 -2.34 9.06
N ILE A 69 -33.75 -3.59 9.54
CA ILE A 69 -32.92 -4.63 8.93
C ILE A 69 -33.64 -5.17 7.70
N LYS A 70 -33.27 -4.70 6.51
CA LYS A 70 -33.52 -5.45 5.27
C LYS A 70 -32.45 -6.53 5.16
N PRO A 71 -32.76 -7.83 5.31
CA PRO A 71 -31.79 -8.87 5.03
C PRO A 71 -31.30 -8.72 3.59
N HIS A 72 -29.99 -8.84 3.37
CA HIS A 72 -29.34 -8.85 2.05
C HIS A 72 -29.21 -7.52 1.25
N SER A 73 -29.49 -6.34 1.81
CA SER A 73 -29.21 -5.09 1.07
C SER A 73 -27.73 -4.68 1.19
N LEU A 74 -26.87 -5.17 0.28
CA LEU A 74 -25.51 -4.67 0.07
C LEU A 74 -25.57 -3.30 -0.65
N ILE A 75 -26.02 -2.26 0.06
CA ILE A 75 -25.94 -0.89 -0.44
C ILE A 75 -24.53 -0.39 -0.16
N VAL A 76 -23.63 -0.59 -1.12
CA VAL A 76 -22.28 0.01 -1.10
C VAL A 76 -22.45 1.48 -1.44
N SER A 77 -22.65 2.30 -0.40
CA SER A 77 -23.03 3.72 -0.56
C SER A 77 -21.91 4.57 -1.15
N GLU A 78 -20.64 4.20 -0.97
CA GLU A 78 -19.51 4.99 -1.47
C GLU A 78 -18.36 4.08 -1.89
N LYS A 79 -18.05 4.10 -3.19
CA LYS A 79 -16.83 3.49 -3.71
C LYS A 79 -15.68 4.40 -3.38
N ILE A 80 -14.74 3.94 -2.56
CA ILE A 80 -13.59 4.75 -2.20
C ILE A 80 -12.65 4.79 -3.40
N ASN A 81 -12.19 5.99 -3.77
CA ASN A 81 -11.21 6.14 -4.84
C ASN A 81 -9.85 5.58 -4.39
N GLU A 82 -9.50 4.41 -4.91
CA GLU A 82 -8.22 3.73 -4.68
C GLU A 82 -7.02 4.66 -4.97
N PHE A 83 -7.13 5.50 -6.00
CA PHE A 83 -6.09 6.47 -6.37
C PHE A 83 -5.85 7.57 -5.33
N GLN A 84 -6.88 8.02 -4.62
CA GLN A 84 -6.71 9.02 -3.55
C GLN A 84 -5.99 8.42 -2.33
N ILE A 85 -6.03 7.10 -2.18
CA ILE A 85 -5.39 6.41 -1.07
C ILE A 85 -3.90 6.19 -1.32
N ILE A 86 -3.46 6.10 -2.58
CA ILE A 86 -2.03 6.07 -2.93
C ILE A 86 -1.33 7.33 -2.39
N PHE A 87 -2.00 8.48 -2.45
CA PHE A 87 -1.52 9.75 -1.89
C PHE A 87 -1.77 9.91 -0.38
N SER A 88 -2.22 8.85 0.30
CA SER A 88 -2.36 8.86 1.76
C SER A 88 -1.00 9.11 2.41
N PRO A 89 -0.91 9.99 3.42
CA PRO A 89 0.37 10.36 4.05
C PRO A 89 1.12 9.15 4.60
N ILE A 90 0.40 8.12 5.05
CA ILE A 90 1.00 6.90 5.62
C ILE A 90 1.70 6.04 4.55
N VAL A 91 1.08 5.92 3.36
CA VAL A 91 1.67 5.18 2.24
C VAL A 91 2.87 5.98 1.72
N LEU A 92 2.69 7.28 1.52
CA LEU A 92 3.71 8.17 0.99
C LEU A 92 4.95 8.23 1.90
N MET A 93 4.79 8.39 3.23
CA MET A 93 5.94 8.41 4.16
C MET A 93 6.77 7.12 4.08
N PHE A 94 6.12 5.97 3.98
CA PHE A 94 6.82 4.68 3.91
C PHE A 94 7.61 4.55 2.60
N TYR A 95 6.97 4.75 1.45
CA TYR A 95 7.64 4.60 0.15
C TYR A 95 8.68 5.70 -0.10
N LEU A 96 8.45 6.92 0.39
CA LEU A 96 9.44 8.01 0.33
C LEU A 96 10.68 7.68 1.17
N SER A 97 10.52 7.07 2.34
CA SER A 97 11.68 6.67 3.16
C SER A 97 12.57 5.65 2.43
N ILE A 98 11.97 4.67 1.74
CA ILE A 98 12.70 3.65 0.98
C ILE A 98 13.35 4.27 -0.26
N PHE A 99 12.66 5.20 -0.91
CA PHE A 99 13.21 5.96 -2.03
C PHE A 99 14.49 6.71 -1.67
N VAL A 100 14.50 7.39 -0.52
CA VAL A 100 15.68 8.10 -0.01
C VAL A 100 16.83 7.12 0.26
N ILE A 101 16.54 5.95 0.85
CA ILE A 101 17.54 4.91 1.10
C ILE A 101 18.17 4.42 -0.22
N LEU A 102 17.37 4.19 -1.25
CA LEU A 102 17.86 3.76 -2.57
C LEU A 102 18.76 4.81 -3.23
N ILE A 103 18.45 6.10 -3.08
CA ILE A 103 19.30 7.19 -3.58
C ILE A 103 20.63 7.22 -2.83
N LEU A 104 20.59 7.13 -1.49
CA LEU A 104 21.81 7.11 -0.67
C LEU A 104 22.71 5.93 -1.03
N PHE A 105 22.13 4.74 -1.22
CA PHE A 105 22.87 3.55 -1.62
C PHE A 105 23.54 3.72 -3.00
N ASN A 106 22.81 4.23 -3.98
CA ASN A 106 23.37 4.50 -5.31
C ASN A 106 24.50 5.55 -5.26
N CYS A 107 24.35 6.60 -4.45
CA CYS A 107 25.37 7.62 -4.28
C CYS A 107 26.65 7.05 -3.65
N LEU A 108 26.51 6.21 -2.61
CA LEU A 108 27.63 5.51 -1.98
C LEU A 108 28.36 4.57 -2.97
N CYS A 109 27.62 3.74 -3.71
CA CYS A 109 28.23 2.85 -4.71
C CYS A 109 28.89 3.59 -5.88
N SER A 110 28.42 4.78 -6.25
CA SER A 110 29.04 5.57 -7.33
C SER A 110 30.38 6.21 -6.94
N PHE A 111 30.70 6.27 -5.66
CA PHE A 111 31.91 6.91 -5.12
C PHE A 111 33.08 5.93 -4.95
N GLN A 112 32.86 4.64 -5.18
CA GLN A 112 33.79 3.54 -4.94
C GLN A 112 34.23 2.90 -6.25
#